data_AF-A0A3D0X3L0-F1
#
_entry.id   AF-A0A3D0X3L0-F1
#
_cell.length_a   1.000
_cell.length_b   1.000
_cell.length_c   1.000
_cell.angle_alpha   90.00
_cell.angle_beta   90.00
_cell.angle_gamma   90.00
#
_symmetry.space_group_name_H-M   'P 1'
#
loop_
_entity.id
_entity.type
_entity.pdbx_description
1 polymer ?
#
loop_
_entity_poly.entity_id
_entity_poly.type
_entity_poly.pdbx_seq_one_letter_code
_entity_poly.pdbx_strand_id
1 'polypeptide(L)'
;MPVRIGASYVSEAAAEFAKARQKEREDTEAAKKKDGVLSELQGKFSGLKFSIGTKPFSGMGTNNVAISPKILKQMEQDPEKRLEYEALLYDVSNTDLVKGRNLKSAGWIIDDKGGLSAWSISGQDSKNQSSVKRSDKKNWWQEILPKAKKKKSSMKELQEKRQEKQREKEESELLLHRQTEAELMLRGHAGRGVEAAYQGNPSLSKAYLQHGKALGESKAFGSTKEFYGYLQEKFTVAREGIASISSKYLRACLTDEEKRLKLFENLRAADEMLESRKGEVGFQGMRVSIDEDGEMTVESSKSTVTINEGKSMRQIAAAATKGDMQAVLARLQQDLQEVEDGLKQNMCDEAEVEKAKKLIEQAKQRMAKLPDRAPTPEEQNAMAVNMLI
;
A
#
# COMPACT_ATOMS: atom_id res chain seq x y z
N MET A 1 20.84 -1.18 -1.66
CA MET A 1 21.60 -0.61 -2.81
C MET A 1 21.40 -1.48 -4.04
N PRO A 2 21.69 -1.07 -5.30
CA PRO A 2 21.59 -2.00 -6.44
C PRO A 2 22.64 -3.11 -6.31
N VAL A 3 22.20 -4.35 -6.35
CA VAL A 3 23.05 -5.56 -6.30
C VAL A 3 23.12 -6.15 -7.70
N ARG A 4 24.33 -6.55 -8.12
CA ARG A 4 24.52 -7.18 -9.43
C ARG A 4 24.33 -8.69 -9.31
N ILE A 5 23.37 -9.25 -10.05
CA ILE A 5 23.19 -10.70 -10.25
C ILE A 5 23.32 -10.97 -11.76
N GLY A 6 24.34 -11.74 -12.14
CA GLY A 6 24.67 -11.98 -13.54
C GLY A 6 24.93 -10.69 -14.32
N ALA A 7 24.14 -10.47 -15.39
CA ALA A 7 24.24 -9.28 -16.23
C ALA A 7 23.34 -8.12 -15.75
N SER A 8 22.64 -8.27 -14.62
CA SER A 8 21.57 -7.37 -14.20
C SER A 8 21.78 -6.75 -12.83
N TYR A 9 21.36 -5.49 -12.70
CA TYR A 9 21.25 -4.80 -11.42
C TYR A 9 19.82 -4.89 -10.89
N VAL A 10 19.67 -5.46 -9.69
CA VAL A 10 18.38 -5.67 -8.99
C VAL A 10 18.44 -5.08 -7.59
N SER A 11 17.29 -4.95 -6.93
CA SER A 11 17.25 -4.53 -5.52
C SER A 11 17.91 -5.56 -4.59
N GLU A 12 18.34 -5.11 -3.43
CA GLU A 12 18.94 -5.96 -2.40
C GLU A 12 17.95 -7.01 -1.88
N ALA A 13 16.68 -6.61 -1.70
CA ALA A 13 15.58 -7.51 -1.34
C ALA A 13 15.30 -8.56 -2.43
N ALA A 14 15.36 -8.19 -3.71
CA ALA A 14 15.25 -9.13 -4.82
C ALA A 14 16.40 -10.14 -4.83
N ALA A 15 17.63 -9.68 -4.55
CA ALA A 15 18.79 -10.54 -4.50
C ALA A 15 18.73 -11.53 -3.34
N GLU A 16 18.29 -11.10 -2.16
CA GLU A 16 18.09 -11.96 -0.99
C GLU A 16 16.96 -12.97 -1.21
N PHE A 17 15.83 -12.52 -1.77
CA PHE A 17 14.70 -13.38 -2.11
C PHE A 17 15.12 -14.49 -3.09
N ALA A 18 15.83 -14.14 -4.15
CA ALA A 18 16.28 -15.10 -5.15
C ALA A 18 17.29 -16.10 -4.56
N LYS A 19 18.25 -15.63 -3.74
CA LYS A 19 19.27 -16.49 -3.10
C LYS A 19 18.68 -17.43 -2.05
N ALA A 20 17.77 -16.95 -1.21
CA ALA A 20 17.07 -17.78 -0.23
C ALA A 20 16.32 -18.95 -0.91
N ARG A 21 15.76 -18.70 -2.09
CA ARG A 21 15.01 -19.70 -2.86
C ARG A 21 15.86 -20.58 -3.76
N GLN A 22 17.07 -20.15 -4.14
CA GLN A 22 18.06 -21.05 -4.72
C GLN A 22 18.47 -22.12 -3.70
N LYS A 23 18.68 -21.72 -2.44
CA LYS A 23 19.01 -22.64 -1.35
C LYS A 23 17.90 -23.67 -1.10
N GLU A 24 16.64 -23.24 -1.09
CA GLU A 24 15.49 -24.17 -0.97
C GLU A 24 15.38 -25.16 -2.16
N ARG A 25 15.82 -24.77 -3.37
CA ARG A 25 15.83 -25.64 -4.56
C ARG A 25 16.95 -26.67 -4.54
N GLU A 26 18.13 -26.28 -4.08
CA GLU A 26 19.23 -27.22 -3.83
C GLU A 26 18.81 -28.28 -2.79
N ASP A 27 17.96 -27.92 -1.82
CA ASP A 27 17.37 -28.85 -0.85
C ASP A 27 16.21 -29.71 -1.42
N THR A 28 15.61 -29.34 -2.57
CA THR A 28 14.48 -30.07 -3.21
C THR A 28 14.82 -30.78 -4.53
N GLU A 29 16.08 -30.80 -4.96
CA GLU A 29 16.52 -31.41 -6.23
C GLU A 29 16.27 -32.94 -6.34
N ALA A 30 15.81 -33.60 -5.27
CA ALA A 30 15.39 -35.01 -5.30
C ALA A 30 13.90 -35.23 -5.69
N ALA A 31 13.07 -34.19 -5.84
CA ALA A 31 11.63 -34.36 -6.04
C ALA A 31 11.09 -33.68 -7.33
N LYS A 32 11.09 -34.46 -8.41
CA LYS A 32 10.20 -34.36 -9.59
C LYS A 32 10.34 -33.11 -10.49
N LYS A 33 11.17 -33.25 -11.53
CA LYS A 33 10.97 -32.57 -12.83
C LYS A 33 9.64 -33.00 -13.45
N LYS A 34 8.53 -32.28 -13.20
CA LYS A 34 7.31 -32.40 -14.03
C LYS A 34 6.59 -31.09 -14.32
N ASP A 35 6.87 -30.03 -13.57
CA ASP A 35 6.24 -28.72 -13.79
C ASP A 35 7.27 -27.76 -14.41
N GLY A 36 7.00 -27.26 -15.62
CA GLY A 36 7.95 -26.42 -16.36
C GLY A 36 8.22 -25.09 -15.65
N VAL A 37 9.37 -24.46 -15.93
CA VAL A 37 9.81 -23.20 -15.29
C VAL A 37 8.73 -22.12 -15.23
N LEU A 38 7.87 -22.03 -16.24
CA LEU A 38 6.77 -21.07 -16.28
C LEU A 38 5.69 -21.32 -15.21
N SER A 39 5.30 -22.57 -14.93
CA SER A 39 4.28 -22.85 -13.91
C SER A 39 4.82 -22.58 -12.51
N GLU A 40 6.11 -22.83 -12.29
CA GLU A 40 6.79 -22.43 -11.06
C GLU A 40 6.78 -20.91 -10.89
N LEU A 41 7.05 -20.14 -11.94
CA LEU A 41 6.99 -18.68 -11.89
C LEU A 41 5.56 -18.17 -11.62
N GLN A 42 4.54 -18.81 -12.22
CA GLN A 42 3.13 -18.49 -11.96
C GLN A 42 2.72 -18.79 -10.51
N GLY A 43 3.21 -19.89 -9.93
CA GLY A 43 2.97 -20.21 -8.53
C GLY A 43 3.67 -19.22 -7.57
N LYS A 44 4.92 -18.85 -7.88
CA LYS A 44 5.74 -17.92 -7.07
C LYS A 44 5.24 -16.49 -7.12
N PHE A 45 4.79 -16.04 -8.29
CA PHE A 45 4.32 -14.69 -8.51
C PHE A 45 2.85 -14.71 -8.93
N SER A 46 1.97 -15.20 -8.06
CA SER A 46 0.52 -15.31 -8.31
C SER A 46 -0.16 -13.97 -8.64
N GLY A 47 0.45 -12.85 -8.24
CA GLY A 47 0.02 -11.50 -8.60
C GLY A 47 0.37 -11.07 -10.03
N LEU A 48 1.20 -11.83 -10.74
CA LEU A 48 1.64 -11.55 -12.12
C LEU A 48 0.92 -12.46 -13.13
N LYS A 49 0.49 -11.87 -14.25
CA LYS A 49 -0.09 -12.60 -15.39
C LYS A 49 0.99 -12.87 -16.42
N PHE A 50 1.49 -14.09 -16.47
CA PHE A 50 2.54 -14.47 -17.41
C PHE A 50 2.01 -14.84 -18.79
N SER A 51 2.74 -14.46 -19.82
CA SER A 51 2.55 -14.90 -21.20
C SER A 51 3.88 -15.26 -21.83
N ILE A 52 3.86 -16.24 -22.74
CA ILE A 52 5.04 -16.66 -23.49
C ILE A 52 5.12 -15.82 -24.77
N GLY A 53 6.19 -15.05 -24.91
CA GLY A 53 6.45 -14.24 -26.10
C GLY A 53 7.08 -12.89 -25.78
N THR A 54 7.26 -12.10 -26.84
CA THR A 54 7.87 -10.76 -26.78
C THR A 54 6.89 -9.66 -27.23
N LYS A 55 5.60 -10.00 -27.32
CA LYS A 55 4.53 -9.06 -27.68
C LYS A 55 3.81 -8.54 -26.43
N PRO A 56 3.33 -7.29 -26.43
CA PRO A 56 2.44 -6.78 -25.40
C PRO A 56 1.22 -7.70 -25.19
N PHE A 57 0.79 -7.84 -23.94
CA PHE A 57 -0.36 -8.64 -23.56
C PHE A 57 -1.64 -8.06 -24.18
N SER A 58 -2.52 -8.92 -24.72
CA SER A 58 -3.77 -8.49 -25.36
C SER A 58 -4.95 -8.33 -24.40
N GLY A 59 -4.80 -8.71 -23.12
CA GLY A 59 -5.83 -8.62 -22.09
C GLY A 59 -5.76 -7.35 -21.23
N MET A 60 -6.73 -7.18 -20.34
CA MET A 60 -6.82 -6.05 -19.40
C MET A 60 -6.03 -6.31 -18.10
N GLY A 61 -5.47 -5.24 -17.52
CA GLY A 61 -4.76 -5.25 -16.22
C GLY A 61 -3.35 -4.66 -16.29
N THR A 62 -2.74 -4.41 -15.13
CA THR A 62 -1.43 -3.75 -15.02
C THR A 62 -0.27 -4.68 -14.67
N ASN A 63 -0.57 -5.92 -14.29
CA ASN A 63 0.41 -6.89 -13.77
C ASN A 63 0.81 -7.92 -14.83
N ASN A 64 0.82 -7.52 -16.10
CA ASN A 64 1.11 -8.46 -17.19
C ASN A 64 2.63 -8.58 -17.40
N VAL A 65 3.13 -9.79 -17.60
CA VAL A 65 4.54 -10.05 -17.91
C VAL A 65 4.63 -10.98 -19.11
N ALA A 66 5.32 -10.55 -20.16
CA ALA A 66 5.66 -11.37 -21.30
C ALA A 66 7.12 -11.78 -21.23
N ILE A 67 7.40 -13.09 -21.32
CA ILE A 67 8.77 -13.62 -21.27
C ILE A 67 9.06 -14.37 -22.56
N SER A 68 10.19 -14.05 -23.19
CA SER A 68 10.66 -14.78 -24.35
C SER A 68 10.83 -16.28 -24.06
N PRO A 69 10.39 -17.16 -24.97
CA PRO A 69 10.64 -18.60 -24.87
C PRO A 69 12.13 -18.96 -24.73
N LYS A 70 13.04 -18.15 -25.29
CA LYS A 70 14.49 -18.38 -25.16
C LYS A 70 14.98 -18.17 -23.74
N ILE A 71 14.45 -17.15 -23.05
CA ILE A 71 14.80 -16.86 -21.67
C ILE A 71 14.24 -17.96 -20.74
N LEU A 72 13.02 -18.43 -20.97
CA LEU A 72 12.46 -19.56 -20.21
C LEU A 72 13.32 -20.82 -20.34
N LYS A 73 13.81 -21.13 -21.55
CA LYS A 73 14.75 -22.25 -21.77
C LYS A 73 16.10 -22.02 -21.09
N GLN A 74 16.62 -20.79 -21.07
CA GLN A 74 17.85 -20.46 -20.34
C GLN A 74 17.68 -20.63 -18.84
N MET A 75 16.55 -20.21 -18.27
CA MET A 75 16.23 -20.42 -16.85
C MET A 75 16.08 -21.91 -16.48
N GLU A 76 15.70 -22.75 -17.44
CA GLU A 76 15.60 -24.19 -17.25
C GLU A 76 16.97 -24.89 -17.28
N GLN A 77 17.89 -24.38 -18.10
CA GLN A 77 19.20 -24.99 -18.35
C GLN A 77 20.30 -24.43 -17.44
N ASP A 78 20.16 -23.19 -16.97
CA ASP A 78 21.17 -22.46 -16.22
C ASP A 78 20.57 -21.90 -14.90
N PRO A 79 20.94 -22.48 -13.74
CA PRO A 79 20.51 -22.02 -12.43
C PRO A 79 20.90 -20.57 -12.10
N GLU A 80 22.04 -20.07 -12.60
CA GLU A 80 22.46 -18.70 -12.38
C GLU A 80 21.60 -17.72 -13.17
N LYS A 81 21.23 -18.10 -14.40
CA LYS A 81 20.25 -17.34 -15.19
C LYS A 81 18.89 -17.35 -14.54
N ARG A 82 18.48 -18.49 -13.98
CA ARG A 82 17.23 -18.60 -13.23
C ARG A 82 17.19 -17.63 -12.05
N LEU A 83 18.27 -17.57 -11.27
CA LEU A 83 18.42 -16.63 -10.16
C LEU A 83 18.33 -15.17 -10.62
N GLU A 84 19.02 -14.83 -11.71
CA GLU A 84 19.01 -13.49 -12.31
C GLU A 84 17.60 -13.04 -12.68
N TYR A 85 16.82 -13.88 -13.36
CA TYR A 85 15.46 -13.53 -13.79
C TYR A 85 14.43 -13.63 -12.68
N GLU A 86 14.60 -14.48 -11.66
CA GLU A 86 13.72 -14.51 -10.48
C GLU A 86 13.87 -13.26 -9.62
N ALA A 87 15.11 -12.80 -9.40
CA ALA A 87 15.35 -11.52 -8.74
C ALA A 87 14.71 -10.36 -9.53
N LEU A 88 14.84 -10.38 -10.86
CA LEU A 88 14.22 -9.37 -11.71
C LEU A 88 12.69 -9.39 -11.63
N LEU A 89 12.08 -10.58 -11.62
CA LEU A 89 10.63 -10.73 -11.53
C LEU A 89 10.09 -10.27 -10.17
N TYR A 90 10.86 -10.43 -9.10
CA TYR A 90 10.55 -9.87 -7.80
C TYR A 90 10.48 -8.33 -7.85
N ASP A 91 11.49 -7.68 -8.42
CA ASP A 91 11.48 -6.21 -8.59
C ASP A 91 10.29 -5.77 -9.47
N VAL A 92 10.04 -6.48 -10.57
CA VAL A 92 8.91 -6.24 -11.47
C VAL A 92 7.55 -6.35 -10.75
N SER A 93 7.38 -7.38 -9.90
CA SER A 93 6.14 -7.58 -9.14
C SER A 93 5.87 -6.49 -8.11
N ASN A 94 6.93 -5.86 -7.60
CA ASN A 94 6.87 -4.79 -6.61
C ASN A 94 6.99 -3.39 -7.23
N THR A 95 6.98 -3.29 -8.57
CA THR A 95 7.05 -2.01 -9.28
C THR A 95 5.69 -1.66 -9.87
N ASP A 96 5.06 -0.62 -9.33
CA ASP A 96 3.87 -0.01 -9.93
C ASP A 96 4.22 0.65 -11.28
N LEU A 97 3.74 0.11 -12.40
CA LEU A 97 3.77 0.83 -13.67
C LEU A 97 2.82 2.03 -13.59
N VAL A 98 3.24 3.14 -14.20
CA VAL A 98 2.58 4.46 -14.25
C VAL A 98 1.05 4.44 -14.07
N LYS A 99 0.56 5.06 -12.98
CA LYS A 99 -0.87 5.31 -12.74
C LYS A 99 -1.36 6.47 -13.61
N GLY A 100 -1.89 6.16 -14.79
CA GLY A 100 -2.58 7.13 -15.65
C GLY A 100 -4.09 7.02 -15.53
N ARG A 101 -4.82 8.15 -15.52
CA ARG A 101 -6.29 8.20 -15.39
C ARG A 101 -7.07 7.35 -16.43
N ASN A 102 -6.43 6.98 -17.55
CA ASN A 102 -7.04 6.22 -18.65
C ASN A 102 -6.24 4.95 -19.03
N LEU A 103 -5.55 4.31 -18.09
CA LEU A 103 -4.74 3.12 -18.38
C LEU A 103 -5.64 1.87 -18.55
N LYS A 104 -5.63 1.24 -19.74
CA LYS A 104 -6.37 0.00 -20.02
C LYS A 104 -5.56 -1.24 -19.67
N SER A 105 -4.27 -1.21 -19.99
CA SER A 105 -3.36 -2.32 -19.71
C SER A 105 -1.93 -1.83 -19.62
N ALA A 106 -1.15 -2.45 -18.74
CA ALA A 106 0.29 -2.25 -18.65
C ALA A 106 0.99 -3.56 -18.33
N GLY A 107 2.29 -3.59 -18.59
CA GLY A 107 3.08 -4.73 -18.23
C GLY A 107 4.53 -4.60 -18.63
N TRP A 108 5.24 -5.71 -18.42
CA TRP A 108 6.65 -5.86 -18.69
C TRP A 108 6.87 -6.88 -19.80
N ILE A 109 7.91 -6.68 -20.60
CA ILE A 109 8.36 -7.62 -21.62
C ILE A 109 9.84 -7.89 -21.38
N ILE A 110 10.18 -9.17 -21.24
CA ILE A 110 11.56 -9.68 -21.23
C ILE A 110 11.84 -10.26 -22.62
N ASP A 111 12.69 -9.57 -23.38
CA ASP A 111 12.99 -9.95 -24.76
C ASP A 111 14.02 -11.09 -24.88
N ASP A 112 14.26 -11.55 -26.10
CA ASP A 112 15.22 -12.61 -26.43
C ASP A 112 16.66 -12.31 -26.01
N LYS A 113 17.02 -11.03 -25.86
CA LYS A 113 18.35 -10.57 -25.43
C LYS A 113 18.42 -10.37 -23.92
N GLY A 114 17.34 -10.66 -23.21
CA GLY A 114 17.19 -10.39 -21.78
C GLY A 114 16.92 -8.92 -21.46
N GLY A 115 16.63 -8.07 -22.45
CA GLY A 115 16.21 -6.68 -22.22
C GLY A 115 14.86 -6.63 -21.51
N LEU A 116 14.70 -5.69 -20.57
CA LEU A 116 13.43 -5.42 -19.91
C LEU A 116 12.84 -4.14 -20.49
N SER A 117 11.62 -4.25 -21.01
CA SER A 117 10.85 -3.10 -21.49
C SER A 117 9.50 -3.04 -20.79
N ALA A 118 9.06 -1.82 -20.50
CA ALA A 118 7.72 -1.55 -19.99
C ALA A 118 6.84 -1.13 -21.16
N TRP A 119 5.58 -1.55 -21.14
CA TRP A 119 4.58 -1.10 -22.10
C TRP A 119 3.29 -0.71 -21.39
N SER A 120 2.57 0.21 -22.00
CA SER A 120 1.25 0.65 -21.55
C SER A 120 0.34 0.96 -22.73
N ILE A 121 -0.95 0.72 -22.54
CA ILE A 121 -2.02 1.05 -23.47
C ILE A 121 -3.02 1.92 -22.72
N SER A 122 -3.26 3.13 -23.24
CA SER A 122 -4.22 4.07 -22.66
C SER A 122 -5.53 4.14 -23.46
N GLY A 123 -6.55 4.83 -22.93
CA GLY A 123 -7.92 4.89 -23.43
C GLY A 123 -8.08 5.23 -24.92
N GLN A 124 -7.14 5.97 -25.50
CA GLN A 124 -7.11 6.37 -26.92
C GLN A 124 -6.32 5.38 -27.81
N ASP A 125 -6.07 4.16 -27.35
CA ASP A 125 -5.30 3.11 -28.04
C ASP A 125 -3.87 3.51 -28.43
N SER A 126 -3.31 4.52 -27.76
CA SER A 126 -1.90 4.85 -27.86
C SER A 126 -1.05 3.81 -27.12
N LYS A 127 -0.16 3.14 -27.86
CA LYS A 127 0.81 2.17 -27.32
C LYS A 127 2.11 2.92 -27.01
N ASN A 128 2.44 2.99 -25.72
CA ASN A 128 3.72 3.54 -25.28
C ASN A 128 4.62 2.40 -24.80
N GLN A 129 5.82 2.29 -25.35
CA GLN A 129 6.84 1.34 -24.93
C GLN A 129 8.13 2.07 -24.58
N SER A 130 8.66 1.78 -23.40
CA SER A 130 9.98 2.25 -22.98
C SER A 130 10.88 1.04 -22.74
N SER A 131 12.09 1.08 -23.28
CA SER A 131 13.09 0.02 -23.10
C SER A 131 14.19 0.54 -22.19
N VAL A 132 14.62 -0.27 -21.21
CA VAL A 132 15.74 0.08 -20.34
C VAL A 132 16.80 -1.02 -20.38
N LYS A 133 18.08 -0.61 -20.43
CA LYS A 133 19.21 -1.54 -20.44
C LYS A 133 19.54 -1.96 -19.01
N ARG A 134 19.38 -3.24 -18.69
CA ARG A 134 19.65 -3.84 -17.37
C ARG A 134 21.12 -3.83 -16.95
N SER A 135 22.03 -3.70 -17.91
CA SER A 135 23.47 -3.61 -17.71
C SER A 135 23.91 -2.30 -17.07
N ASP A 136 23.05 -1.29 -17.07
CA ASP A 136 23.42 0.05 -16.65
C ASP A 136 23.23 0.17 -15.13
N LYS A 137 24.30 0.53 -14.42
CA LYS A 137 24.34 0.68 -12.95
C LYS A 137 23.39 1.78 -12.42
N LYS A 138 22.88 2.64 -13.29
CA LYS A 138 21.85 3.62 -12.92
C LYS A 138 20.56 2.84 -12.69
N ASN A 139 20.01 2.93 -11.47
CA ASN A 139 18.77 2.28 -11.04
C ASN A 139 17.72 2.36 -12.14
N TRP A 140 17.58 1.30 -12.94
CA TRP A 140 16.75 1.31 -14.15
C TRP A 140 15.27 1.54 -13.80
N TRP A 141 14.86 1.16 -12.59
CA TRP A 141 13.54 1.50 -12.02
C TRP A 141 13.36 3.01 -11.75
N GLN A 142 14.43 3.77 -11.46
CA GLN A 142 14.36 5.23 -11.31
C GLN A 142 14.22 5.99 -12.65
N GLU A 143 14.57 5.36 -13.77
CA GLU A 143 14.34 5.95 -15.10
C GLU A 143 12.90 5.72 -15.58
N ILE A 144 12.24 4.69 -15.08
CA ILE A 144 10.85 4.34 -15.40
C ILE A 144 9.86 5.04 -14.45
N LEU A 145 10.26 5.33 -13.21
CA LEU A 145 9.50 6.18 -12.31
C LEU A 145 9.60 7.65 -12.75
N PRO A 146 8.48 8.41 -12.80
CA PRO A 146 8.56 9.85 -13.04
C PRO A 146 9.47 10.49 -11.98
N LYS A 147 10.52 11.19 -12.43
CA LYS A 147 11.53 11.82 -11.57
C LYS A 147 10.87 12.85 -10.64
N ALA A 148 10.50 12.44 -9.43
CA ALA A 148 10.27 13.35 -8.32
C ALA A 148 11.62 14.00 -7.96
N LYS A 149 11.84 15.22 -8.44
CA LYS A 149 13.07 15.98 -8.19
C LYS A 149 13.16 16.39 -6.71
N LYS A 150 14.34 16.11 -6.13
CA LYS A 150 15.02 16.75 -4.98
C LYS A 150 14.41 16.57 -3.58
N LYS A 151 15.08 15.76 -2.75
CA LYS A 151 15.31 16.04 -1.32
C LYS A 151 16.50 15.19 -0.80
N LYS A 152 17.73 15.62 -1.14
CA LYS A 152 18.96 15.01 -0.60
C LYS A 152 19.27 15.48 0.84
N SER A 153 18.61 16.55 1.32
CA SER A 153 18.73 17.05 2.69
C SER A 153 17.86 16.31 3.69
N SER A 154 16.67 15.84 3.28
CA SER A 154 15.77 15.16 4.22
C SER A 154 16.18 13.72 4.51
N MET A 155 17.08 13.11 3.74
CA MET A 155 17.45 11.70 3.95
C MET A 155 18.39 11.52 5.15
N LYS A 156 19.24 12.52 5.46
CA LYS A 156 20.08 12.53 6.66
C LYS A 156 19.25 12.78 7.92
N GLU A 157 18.36 13.78 7.91
CA GLU A 157 17.43 14.02 9.03
C GLU A 157 16.46 12.84 9.23
N LEU A 158 16.01 12.19 8.15
CA LEU A 158 15.15 11.01 8.26
C LEU A 158 15.92 9.75 8.68
N GLN A 159 17.23 9.66 8.40
CA GLN A 159 18.11 8.60 8.92
C GLN A 159 18.42 8.81 10.39
N GLU A 160 18.72 10.04 10.82
CA GLU A 160 18.93 10.37 12.23
C GLU A 160 17.63 10.17 13.02
N LYS A 161 16.48 10.65 12.54
CA LYS A 161 15.18 10.37 13.16
C LYS A 161 14.79 8.89 13.14
N ARG A 162 15.28 8.11 12.17
CA ARG A 162 15.08 6.64 12.14
C ARG A 162 16.00 5.92 13.12
N GLN A 163 17.23 6.38 13.28
CA GLN A 163 18.17 5.85 14.27
C GLN A 163 17.75 6.23 15.69
N GLU A 164 17.25 7.44 15.90
CA GLU A 164 16.69 7.89 17.17
C GLU A 164 15.41 7.11 17.50
N LYS A 165 14.49 6.93 16.53
CA LYS A 165 13.34 6.03 16.71
C LYS A 165 13.72 4.55 16.87
N GLN A 166 14.82 4.10 16.29
CA GLN A 166 15.33 2.74 16.51
C GLN A 166 15.93 2.61 17.91
N ARG A 167 16.62 3.63 18.41
CA ARG A 167 17.14 3.66 19.79
C ARG A 167 16.02 3.78 20.80
N GLU A 168 15.03 4.63 20.57
CA GLU A 168 13.81 4.70 21.40
C GLU A 168 13.04 3.39 21.34
N LYS A 169 12.97 2.73 20.17
CA LYS A 169 12.39 1.38 20.06
C LYS A 169 13.19 0.36 20.83
N GLU A 170 14.52 0.32 20.67
CA GLU A 170 15.42 -0.59 21.39
C GLU A 170 15.36 -0.34 22.90
N GLU A 171 15.29 0.91 23.34
CA GLU A 171 15.19 1.31 24.75
C GLU A 171 13.78 1.02 25.31
N SER A 172 12.74 1.21 24.51
CA SER A 172 11.37 0.77 24.84
C SER A 172 11.23 -0.75 24.85
N GLU A 173 11.92 -1.46 23.94
CA GLU A 173 11.99 -2.92 23.91
C GLU A 173 12.82 -3.44 25.08
N LEU A 174 13.85 -2.72 25.52
CA LEU A 174 14.64 -3.06 26.70
C LEU A 174 13.84 -2.82 28.00
N LEU A 175 13.07 -1.73 28.07
CA LEU A 175 12.13 -1.44 29.16
C LEU A 175 10.98 -2.45 29.17
N LEU A 176 10.45 -2.80 27.99
CA LEU A 176 9.44 -3.84 27.82
C LEU A 176 10.03 -5.20 28.19
N HIS A 177 11.27 -5.52 27.80
CA HIS A 177 11.97 -6.76 28.16
C HIS A 177 12.16 -6.86 29.67
N ARG A 178 12.52 -5.76 30.34
CA ARG A 178 12.71 -5.69 31.79
C ARG A 178 11.37 -5.75 32.54
N GLN A 179 10.31 -5.16 31.99
CA GLN A 179 8.94 -5.30 32.50
C GLN A 179 8.42 -6.73 32.27
N THR A 180 8.64 -7.34 31.11
CA THR A 180 8.28 -8.73 30.81
C THR A 180 9.13 -9.73 31.55
N GLU A 181 10.36 -9.43 31.97
CA GLU A 181 11.14 -10.29 32.88
C GLU A 181 10.58 -10.24 34.30
N ALA A 182 10.16 -9.05 34.77
CA ALA A 182 9.42 -8.93 36.02
C ALA A 182 8.05 -9.63 35.94
N GLU A 183 7.39 -9.58 34.77
CA GLU A 183 6.14 -10.27 34.48
C GLU A 183 6.35 -11.79 34.29
N LEU A 184 7.45 -12.27 33.70
CA LEU A 184 7.80 -13.69 33.52
C LEU A 184 8.16 -14.34 34.86
N MET A 185 8.79 -13.60 35.78
CA MET A 185 9.00 -14.02 37.16
C MET A 185 7.66 -14.18 37.92
N LEU A 186 6.62 -13.43 37.54
CA LEU A 186 5.25 -13.55 38.04
C LEU A 186 4.40 -14.58 37.25
N ARG A 187 4.80 -14.91 36.01
CA ARG A 187 4.07 -15.73 35.04
C ARG A 187 4.82 -17.04 34.70
N GLY A 188 5.30 -17.71 35.74
CA GLY A 188 5.74 -19.11 35.72
C GLY A 188 4.62 -20.12 35.43
N HIS A 189 3.41 -19.68 35.10
CA HIS A 189 2.32 -20.54 34.65
C HIS A 189 1.69 -20.03 33.34
N ALA A 190 1.96 -20.81 32.30
CA ALA A 190 1.25 -20.96 31.03
C ALA A 190 1.27 -19.78 30.01
N GLY A 191 1.89 -20.06 28.85
CA GLY A 191 1.46 -19.53 27.54
C GLY A 191 2.49 -18.73 26.73
N ARG A 192 3.10 -19.39 25.72
CA ARG A 192 3.54 -18.77 24.43
C ARG A 192 2.47 -19.19 23.42
N GLY A 193 1.89 -18.37 22.54
CA GLY A 193 2.42 -17.38 21.60
C GLY A 193 1.69 -17.66 20.27
N VAL A 194 1.05 -16.66 19.65
CA VAL A 194 0.24 -16.82 18.43
C VAL A 194 0.79 -15.93 17.33
N GLU A 195 1.11 -16.53 16.18
CA GLU A 195 1.15 -15.87 14.88
C GLU A 195 1.00 -16.94 13.78
N ALA A 196 -0.10 -16.92 13.01
CA ALA A 196 -0.24 -17.38 11.61
C ALA A 196 -1.71 -17.62 11.24
N ALA A 197 -2.09 -17.12 10.07
CA ALA A 197 -3.43 -17.13 9.51
C ALA A 197 -4.01 -18.53 9.21
N TYR A 198 -5.34 -18.57 9.26
CA TYR A 198 -6.22 -19.71 8.99
C TYR A 198 -6.00 -20.34 7.61
N GLN A 199 -5.38 -21.52 7.60
CA GLN A 199 -5.64 -22.57 6.60
C GLN A 199 -5.79 -23.91 7.34
N GLY A 200 -7.04 -24.35 7.49
CA GLY A 200 -7.41 -25.77 7.57
C GLY A 200 -6.82 -26.66 8.68
N ASN A 201 -6.40 -26.14 9.84
CA ASN A 201 -5.87 -26.98 10.92
C ASN A 201 -6.86 -27.09 12.12
N PRO A 202 -7.53 -28.25 12.29
CA PRO A 202 -8.52 -28.48 13.37
C PRO A 202 -7.96 -28.25 14.78
N SER A 203 -6.66 -28.46 14.97
CA SER A 203 -5.97 -28.34 16.26
C SER A 203 -5.87 -26.88 16.75
N LEU A 204 -5.78 -25.93 15.83
CA LEU A 204 -5.78 -24.50 16.15
C LEU A 204 -7.16 -23.99 16.56
N SER A 205 -8.23 -24.49 15.92
CA SER A 205 -9.61 -24.18 16.34
C SER A 205 -9.89 -24.60 17.79
N LYS A 206 -9.34 -25.74 18.21
CA LYS A 206 -9.51 -26.29 19.55
C LYS A 206 -8.74 -25.51 20.62
N ALA A 207 -7.56 -24.98 20.28
CA ALA A 207 -6.78 -24.09 21.15
C ALA A 207 -7.41 -22.69 21.26
N TYR A 208 -7.99 -22.18 20.18
CA TYR A 208 -8.76 -20.93 20.15
C TYR A 208 -10.02 -21.01 21.03
N LEU A 209 -10.78 -22.10 20.93
CA LEU A 209 -11.97 -22.35 21.76
C LEU A 209 -11.67 -22.43 23.25
N GLN A 210 -10.48 -22.89 23.63
CA GLN A 210 -10.04 -22.89 25.03
C GLN A 210 -9.69 -21.49 25.54
N HIS A 211 -9.20 -20.59 24.68
CA HIS A 211 -8.93 -19.19 25.03
C HIS A 211 -10.22 -18.35 25.11
N GLY A 212 -11.21 -18.63 24.25
CA GLY A 212 -12.55 -18.04 24.33
C GLY A 212 -13.32 -18.44 25.60
N LYS A 213 -13.16 -19.69 26.07
CA LYS A 213 -13.73 -20.19 27.33
C LYS A 213 -13.14 -19.56 28.60
N ALA A 214 -11.94 -18.99 28.52
CA ALA A 214 -11.30 -18.32 29.65
C ALA A 214 -11.78 -16.86 29.86
N LEU A 215 -12.45 -16.26 28.86
CA LEU A 215 -12.88 -14.85 28.88
C LEU A 215 -14.38 -14.63 28.64
N GLY A 216 -15.10 -15.61 28.09
CA GLY A 216 -16.56 -15.57 27.98
C GLY A 216 -17.20 -16.31 29.14
N GLU A 217 -17.91 -15.60 30.02
CA GLU A 217 -18.92 -16.27 30.83
C GLU A 217 -19.80 -17.09 29.88
N SER A 218 -19.90 -18.40 30.10
CA SER A 218 -20.78 -19.31 29.35
C SER A 218 -22.23 -18.91 29.62
N LYS A 219 -22.66 -17.81 29.02
CA LYS A 219 -24.02 -17.27 29.13
C LYS A 219 -24.80 -17.83 27.95
N ALA A 220 -25.76 -18.69 28.26
CA ALA A 220 -26.77 -19.09 27.30
C ALA A 220 -27.72 -17.92 27.08
N PHE A 221 -28.09 -17.65 25.82
CA PHE A 221 -29.01 -16.57 25.46
C PHE A 221 -30.34 -17.19 25.04
N GLY A 222 -31.45 -16.68 25.57
CA GLY A 222 -32.79 -17.22 25.28
C GLY A 222 -33.36 -16.76 23.94
N SER A 223 -32.83 -15.68 23.36
CA SER A 223 -33.28 -15.15 22.08
C SER A 223 -32.17 -14.40 21.32
N THR A 224 -32.35 -14.22 20.01
CA THR A 224 -31.44 -13.40 19.20
C THR A 224 -31.45 -11.93 19.63
N LYS A 225 -32.58 -11.42 20.15
CA LYS A 225 -32.69 -10.04 20.63
C LYS A 225 -31.85 -9.81 21.89
N GLU A 226 -31.93 -10.74 22.83
CA GLU A 226 -31.11 -10.72 24.05
C GLU A 226 -29.62 -10.86 23.70
N PHE A 227 -29.29 -11.78 22.80
CA PHE A 227 -27.92 -11.99 22.35
C PHE A 227 -27.36 -10.74 21.64
N TYR A 228 -28.11 -10.14 20.73
CA TYR A 228 -27.69 -8.92 20.05
C TYR A 228 -27.56 -7.74 21.02
N GLY A 229 -28.45 -7.65 22.03
CA GLY A 229 -28.33 -6.65 23.11
C GLY A 229 -27.01 -6.81 23.88
N TYR A 230 -26.59 -8.03 24.19
CA TYR A 230 -25.27 -8.29 24.78
C TYR A 230 -24.13 -7.84 23.86
N LEU A 231 -24.23 -8.10 22.55
CA LEU A 231 -23.22 -7.66 21.59
C LEU A 231 -23.08 -6.13 21.58
N GLN A 232 -24.20 -5.40 21.62
CA GLN A 232 -24.20 -3.93 21.68
C GLN A 232 -23.66 -3.38 23.01
N GLU A 233 -23.79 -4.13 24.11
CA GLU A 233 -23.21 -3.73 25.40
C GLU A 233 -21.69 -3.92 25.42
N LYS A 234 -21.19 -5.02 24.84
CA LYS A 234 -19.79 -5.44 24.95
C LYS A 234 -18.88 -4.97 23.81
N PHE A 235 -19.42 -4.76 22.61
CA PHE A 235 -18.63 -4.42 21.43
C PHE A 235 -19.04 -3.08 20.85
N THR A 236 -18.06 -2.20 20.65
CA THR A 236 -18.31 -0.83 20.18
C THR A 236 -18.83 -0.84 18.74
N VAL A 237 -18.27 -1.69 17.88
CA VAL A 237 -18.70 -1.84 16.49
C VAL A 237 -20.14 -2.33 16.37
N ALA A 238 -20.64 -3.13 17.31
CA ALA A 238 -22.04 -3.54 17.33
C ALA A 238 -22.95 -2.42 17.86
N ARG A 239 -22.49 -1.71 18.90
CA ARG A 239 -23.21 -0.57 19.49
C ARG A 239 -23.43 0.58 18.51
N GLU A 240 -22.39 0.91 17.75
CA GLU A 240 -22.39 2.03 16.79
C GLU A 240 -23.00 1.64 15.43
N GLY A 241 -23.48 0.41 15.26
CA GLY A 241 -24.05 -0.07 14.00
C GLY A 241 -23.03 -0.23 12.87
N ILE A 242 -21.74 -0.28 13.21
CA ILE A 242 -20.64 -0.51 12.28
C ILE A 242 -20.61 -1.97 11.82
N ALA A 243 -20.93 -2.90 12.72
CA ALA A 243 -21.02 -4.33 12.44
C ALA A 243 -22.44 -4.76 12.07
N SER A 244 -22.59 -5.28 10.86
CA SER A 244 -23.79 -5.97 10.38
C SER A 244 -23.56 -7.47 10.45
N ILE A 245 -24.40 -8.18 11.21
CA ILE A 245 -24.27 -9.62 11.42
C ILE A 245 -25.48 -10.30 10.79
N SER A 246 -25.24 -11.33 9.97
CA SER A 246 -26.30 -12.12 9.38
C SER A 246 -27.25 -12.67 10.46
N SER A 247 -28.55 -12.50 10.23
CA SER A 247 -29.59 -13.05 11.10
C SER A 247 -29.51 -14.58 11.22
N LYS A 248 -29.04 -15.27 10.17
CA LYS A 248 -28.88 -16.73 10.17
C LYS A 248 -27.70 -17.14 11.06
N TYR A 249 -26.59 -16.40 10.99
CA TYR A 249 -25.42 -16.64 11.83
C TYR A 249 -25.71 -16.35 13.30
N LEU A 250 -26.41 -15.25 13.60
CA LEU A 250 -26.84 -14.93 14.97
C LEU A 250 -27.70 -16.04 15.60
N ARG A 251 -28.61 -16.65 14.82
CA ARG A 251 -29.41 -17.79 15.31
C ARG A 251 -28.54 -19.02 15.57
N ALA A 252 -27.57 -19.29 14.69
CA ALA A 252 -26.64 -20.39 14.87
C ALA A 252 -25.82 -20.24 16.17
N CYS A 253 -25.38 -19.02 16.50
CA CYS A 253 -24.65 -18.73 17.75
C CYS A 253 -25.44 -18.99 19.04
N LEU A 254 -26.78 -19.04 19.00
CA LEU A 254 -27.60 -19.37 20.18
C LEU A 254 -27.42 -20.85 20.58
N THR A 255 -27.34 -21.73 19.59
CA THR A 255 -27.24 -23.19 19.80
C THR A 255 -25.80 -23.70 19.73
N ASP A 256 -24.92 -22.99 19.02
CA ASP A 256 -23.53 -23.36 18.77
C ASP A 256 -22.59 -22.41 19.51
N GLU A 257 -21.95 -22.93 20.56
CA GLU A 257 -20.98 -22.20 21.38
C GLU A 257 -19.73 -21.81 20.56
N GLU A 258 -19.28 -22.65 19.64
CA GLU A 258 -18.07 -22.39 18.87
C GLU A 258 -18.26 -21.22 17.91
N LYS A 259 -19.41 -21.19 17.22
CA LYS A 259 -19.79 -20.05 16.37
C LYS A 259 -19.96 -18.76 17.16
N ARG A 260 -20.48 -18.87 18.39
CA ARG A 260 -20.63 -17.72 19.30
C ARG A 260 -19.28 -17.14 19.70
N LEU A 261 -18.31 -18.00 20.05
CA LEU A 261 -16.96 -17.57 20.39
C LEU A 261 -16.24 -16.95 19.18
N LYS A 262 -16.35 -17.56 17.99
CA LYS A 262 -15.83 -16.98 16.73
C LYS A 262 -16.42 -15.57 16.48
N LEU A 263 -17.71 -15.38 16.74
CA LEU A 263 -18.36 -14.07 16.59
C LEU A 263 -17.78 -13.03 17.56
N PHE A 264 -17.55 -13.39 18.82
CA PHE A 264 -16.96 -12.49 19.81
C PHE A 264 -15.53 -12.07 19.44
N GLU A 265 -14.73 -13.00 18.91
CA GLU A 265 -13.38 -12.71 18.44
C GLU A 265 -13.38 -11.77 17.23
N ASN A 266 -14.24 -12.03 16.24
CA ASN A 266 -14.40 -11.16 15.08
C ASN A 266 -14.77 -9.72 15.51
N LEU A 267 -15.74 -9.57 16.43
CA LEU A 267 -16.15 -8.25 16.90
C LEU A 267 -15.08 -7.56 17.74
N ARG A 268 -14.28 -8.29 18.51
CA ARG A 268 -13.14 -7.72 19.24
C ARG A 268 -12.05 -7.23 18.29
N ALA A 269 -11.68 -8.05 17.29
CA ALA A 269 -10.73 -7.67 16.27
C ALA A 269 -11.20 -6.41 15.52
N ALA A 270 -12.51 -6.33 15.23
CA ALA A 270 -13.11 -5.14 14.63
C ALA A 270 -13.05 -3.91 15.55
N ASP A 271 -13.27 -4.04 16.86
CA ASP A 271 -13.11 -2.94 17.82
C ASP A 271 -11.66 -2.42 17.84
N GLU A 272 -10.67 -3.30 17.88
CA GLU A 272 -9.24 -2.94 17.82
C GLU A 272 -8.87 -2.24 16.50
N MET A 273 -9.42 -2.71 15.38
CA MET A 273 -9.25 -2.07 14.06
C MET A 273 -9.89 -0.69 14.00
N LEU A 274 -11.05 -0.50 14.63
CA LEU A 274 -11.69 0.81 14.70
C LEU A 274 -10.84 1.78 15.53
N GLU A 275 -10.40 1.34 16.71
CA GLU A 275 -9.67 2.18 17.65
C GLU A 275 -8.32 2.64 17.08
N SER A 276 -7.59 1.72 16.42
CA SER A 276 -6.33 2.06 15.75
C SER A 276 -6.47 3.07 14.60
N ARG A 277 -7.67 3.24 14.03
CA ARG A 277 -7.93 4.10 12.87
C ARG A 277 -8.67 5.41 13.19
N LYS A 278 -9.33 5.52 14.35
CA LYS A 278 -10.06 6.74 14.77
C LYS A 278 -9.21 8.01 14.74
N GLY A 279 -7.91 7.88 15.00
CA GLY A 279 -6.95 9.01 14.96
C GLY A 279 -6.26 9.22 13.61
N GLU A 280 -6.54 8.39 12.60
CA GLU A 280 -5.88 8.50 11.30
C GLU A 280 -6.46 9.66 10.49
N VAL A 281 -5.60 10.55 9.99
CA VAL A 281 -6.00 11.62 9.07
C VAL A 281 -6.61 11.00 7.83
N GLY A 282 -7.84 11.42 7.57
CA GLY A 282 -8.68 11.08 6.44
C GLY A 282 -9.67 9.95 6.72
N PHE A 283 -9.61 9.28 7.87
CA PHE A 283 -10.54 8.20 8.18
C PHE A 283 -11.98 8.73 8.31
N GLN A 284 -12.88 8.20 7.48
CA GLN A 284 -14.29 8.62 7.43
C GLN A 284 -15.24 7.59 8.05
N GLY A 285 -14.80 6.33 8.14
CA GLY A 285 -15.59 5.28 8.77
C GLY A 285 -15.19 3.89 8.33
N MET A 286 -15.72 2.93 9.06
CA MET A 286 -15.54 1.50 8.83
C MET A 286 -16.90 0.83 8.82
N ARG A 287 -17.04 -0.23 8.03
CA ARG A 287 -18.19 -1.13 8.02
C ARG A 287 -17.67 -2.55 8.12
N VAL A 288 -18.28 -3.33 9.00
CA VAL A 288 -17.96 -4.74 9.20
C VAL A 288 -19.19 -5.54 8.83
N SER A 289 -19.04 -6.55 7.99
CA SER A 289 -20.12 -7.46 7.64
C SER A 289 -19.72 -8.88 7.96
N ILE A 290 -20.55 -9.57 8.75
CA ILE A 290 -20.39 -10.98 9.11
C ILE A 290 -21.49 -11.76 8.42
N ASP A 291 -21.11 -12.65 7.51
CA ASP A 291 -22.04 -13.38 6.65
C ASP A 291 -22.72 -14.58 7.35
N GLU A 292 -23.43 -15.40 6.58
CA GLU A 292 -24.14 -16.58 7.09
C GLU A 292 -23.21 -17.68 7.63
N ASP A 293 -21.96 -17.72 7.17
CA ASP A 293 -20.96 -18.71 7.54
C ASP A 293 -20.04 -18.21 8.67
N GLY A 294 -20.22 -16.95 9.07
CA GLY A 294 -19.43 -16.31 10.12
C GLY A 294 -18.11 -15.73 9.63
N GLU A 295 -17.97 -15.54 8.32
CA GLU A 295 -16.81 -14.89 7.73
C GLU A 295 -16.98 -13.38 7.84
N MET A 296 -15.92 -12.72 8.33
CA MET A 296 -15.90 -11.28 8.57
C MET A 296 -15.25 -10.56 7.40
N THR A 297 -15.95 -9.57 6.85
CA THR A 297 -15.42 -8.62 5.87
C THR A 297 -15.40 -7.22 6.48
N VAL A 298 -14.33 -6.48 6.19
CA VAL A 298 -14.14 -5.11 6.71
C VAL A 298 -13.90 -4.17 5.55
N GLU A 299 -14.76 -3.17 5.43
CA GLU A 299 -14.64 -2.07 4.48
C GLU A 299 -14.30 -0.80 5.25
N SER A 300 -13.33 -0.03 4.75
CA SER A 300 -12.97 1.27 5.35
C SER A 300 -12.97 2.36 4.29
N SER A 301 -13.47 3.53 4.67
CA SER A 301 -13.49 4.71 3.81
C SER A 301 -12.52 5.76 4.32
N LYS A 302 -11.80 6.37 3.38
CA LYS A 302 -10.81 7.42 3.65
C LYS A 302 -10.96 8.53 2.61
N SER A 303 -10.99 9.77 3.08
CA SER A 303 -11.03 10.98 2.25
C SER A 303 -9.92 11.93 2.68
N THR A 304 -9.17 12.48 1.73
CA THR A 304 -8.08 13.42 2.04
C THR A 304 -8.16 14.65 1.17
N VAL A 305 -7.90 15.81 1.77
CA VAL A 305 -7.74 17.09 1.06
C VAL A 305 -6.26 17.48 1.12
N THR A 306 -5.68 17.89 0.00
CA THR A 306 -4.28 18.35 -0.05
C THR A 306 -4.14 19.51 -1.00
N ILE A 307 -3.17 20.39 -0.74
CA ILE A 307 -2.87 21.50 -1.64
C ILE A 307 -1.78 21.11 -2.65
N ASN A 308 -2.01 21.44 -3.93
CA ASN A 308 -1.03 21.17 -4.98
C ASN A 308 0.02 22.30 -5.04
N GLU A 309 0.99 22.25 -4.13
CA GLU A 309 2.07 23.24 -4.04
C GLU A 309 2.76 23.48 -5.40
N GLY A 310 3.02 22.41 -6.15
CA GLY A 310 3.72 22.51 -7.43
C GLY A 310 2.91 23.23 -8.52
N LYS A 311 1.58 23.16 -8.46
CA LYS A 311 0.68 23.91 -9.36
C LYS A 311 0.59 25.37 -8.92
N SER A 312 0.33 25.61 -7.65
CA SER A 312 0.25 26.94 -7.05
C SER A 312 1.53 27.75 -7.29
N MET A 313 2.70 27.14 -7.08
CA MET A 313 4.00 27.79 -7.33
C MET A 313 4.20 28.16 -8.80
N ARG A 314 3.73 27.33 -9.74
CA ARG A 314 3.79 27.65 -11.18
C ARG A 314 2.89 28.81 -11.54
N GLN A 315 1.69 28.88 -10.98
CA GLN A 315 0.77 29.99 -11.17
C GLN A 315 1.33 31.30 -10.60
N ILE A 316 1.88 31.26 -9.39
CA ILE A 316 2.61 32.40 -8.79
C ILE A 316 3.78 32.81 -9.71
N ALA A 317 4.52 31.84 -10.26
CA ALA A 317 5.65 32.12 -11.14
C ALA A 317 5.28 32.67 -12.52
N ALA A 318 4.11 32.30 -13.05
CA ALA A 318 3.63 32.69 -14.36
C ALA A 318 2.93 34.06 -14.35
N ALA A 319 2.40 34.49 -13.21
CA ALA A 319 1.77 35.79 -13.06
C ALA A 319 2.76 36.92 -13.39
N ALA A 320 2.41 37.69 -14.43
CA ALA A 320 3.23 38.78 -14.97
C ALA A 320 2.72 40.16 -14.51
N THR A 321 1.45 40.27 -14.14
CA THR A 321 0.81 41.52 -13.69
C THR A 321 0.18 41.37 -12.32
N LYS A 322 -0.13 42.50 -11.66
CA LYS A 322 -0.89 42.47 -10.41
C LYS A 322 -2.27 41.82 -10.59
N GLY A 323 -2.94 42.04 -11.72
CA GLY A 323 -4.24 41.43 -12.02
C GLY A 323 -4.16 39.90 -12.09
N ASP A 324 -3.13 39.35 -12.76
CA ASP A 324 -2.90 37.90 -12.79
C ASP A 324 -2.68 37.34 -11.39
N MET A 325 -1.90 38.05 -10.57
CA MET A 325 -1.61 37.63 -9.20
C MET A 325 -2.84 37.72 -8.29
N GLN A 326 -3.76 38.66 -8.52
CA GLN A 326 -5.05 38.72 -7.81
C GLN A 326 -5.90 37.49 -8.11
N ALA A 327 -5.92 37.03 -9.37
CA ALA A 327 -6.61 35.80 -9.73
C ALA A 327 -5.98 34.56 -9.08
N VAL A 328 -4.65 34.50 -8.99
CA VAL A 328 -3.93 33.43 -8.26
C VAL A 328 -4.26 33.48 -6.77
N LEU A 329 -4.22 34.65 -6.14
CA LEU A 329 -4.57 34.80 -4.73
C LEU A 329 -6.00 34.36 -4.44
N ALA A 330 -6.97 34.70 -5.29
CA ALA A 330 -8.35 34.27 -5.12
C ALA A 330 -8.49 32.73 -5.12
N ARG A 331 -7.76 32.03 -6.00
CA ARG A 331 -7.72 30.56 -6.01
C ARG A 331 -7.04 30.00 -4.77
N LEU A 332 -5.90 30.56 -4.37
CA LEU A 332 -5.20 30.11 -3.17
C LEU A 332 -6.02 30.34 -1.89
N GLN A 333 -6.83 31.38 -1.84
CA GLN A 333 -7.79 31.61 -0.76
C GLN A 333 -8.90 30.56 -0.75
N GLN A 334 -9.41 30.17 -1.93
CA GLN A 334 -10.34 29.06 -2.03
C GLN A 334 -9.70 27.74 -1.58
N ASP A 335 -8.49 27.42 -2.07
CA ASP A 335 -7.75 26.22 -1.66
C ASP A 335 -7.51 26.22 -0.14
N LEU A 336 -7.18 27.37 0.46
CA LEU A 336 -7.04 27.51 1.91
C LEU A 336 -8.34 27.16 2.63
N GLN A 337 -9.48 27.68 2.15
CA GLN A 337 -10.78 27.37 2.73
C GLN A 337 -11.08 25.87 2.64
N GLU A 338 -10.84 25.24 1.49
CA GLU A 338 -11.05 23.80 1.29
C GLU A 338 -10.19 22.95 2.23
N VAL A 339 -8.93 23.34 2.43
CA VAL A 339 -8.02 22.65 3.36
C VAL A 339 -8.39 22.93 4.82
N GLU A 340 -8.80 24.14 5.19
CA GLU A 340 -9.28 24.45 6.55
C GLU A 340 -10.58 23.70 6.89
N ASP A 341 -11.49 23.56 5.93
CA ASP A 341 -12.69 22.73 6.10
C ASP A 341 -12.34 21.24 6.10
N GLY A 342 -11.35 20.83 5.31
CA GLY A 342 -10.74 19.51 5.37
C GLY A 342 -10.18 19.19 6.75
N LEU A 343 -9.47 20.12 7.40
CA LEU A 343 -8.92 19.95 8.74
C LEU A 343 -10.04 19.72 9.77
N LYS A 344 -11.13 20.50 9.72
CA LYS A 344 -12.30 20.33 10.60
C LYS A 344 -12.95 18.96 10.45
N GLN A 345 -12.88 18.38 9.25
CA GLN A 345 -13.43 17.06 8.92
C GLN A 345 -12.39 15.93 9.05
N ASN A 346 -11.24 16.21 9.66
CA ASN A 346 -10.11 15.27 9.78
C ASN A 346 -9.63 14.72 8.42
N MET A 347 -9.80 15.45 7.32
CA MET A 347 -9.35 15.05 5.96
C MET A 347 -7.93 15.52 5.64
N CYS A 348 -7.34 16.38 6.45
CA CYS A 348 -5.95 16.79 6.32
C CYS A 348 -5.39 17.19 7.69
N ASP A 349 -4.09 17.38 7.77
CA ASP A 349 -3.41 17.86 8.97
C ASP A 349 -3.19 19.38 8.91
N GLU A 350 -2.73 19.96 10.03
CA GLU A 350 -2.42 21.39 10.12
C GLU A 350 -1.29 21.80 9.15
N ALA A 351 -0.42 20.86 8.79
CA ALA A 351 0.68 21.12 7.86
C ALA A 351 0.18 21.47 6.45
N GLU A 352 -0.91 20.87 5.99
CA GLU A 352 -1.56 21.26 4.73
C GLU A 352 -2.11 22.70 4.78
N VAL A 353 -2.72 23.11 5.90
CA VAL A 353 -3.20 24.49 6.08
C VAL A 353 -2.02 25.48 6.07
N GLU A 354 -0.92 25.13 6.74
CA GLU A 354 0.28 25.97 6.74
C GLU A 354 0.87 26.17 5.35
N LYS A 355 0.88 25.13 4.51
CA LYS A 355 1.38 25.21 3.12
C LYS A 355 0.55 26.20 2.32
N ALA A 356 -0.79 26.14 2.43
CA ALA A 356 -1.69 27.10 1.78
C ALA A 356 -1.41 28.54 2.24
N LYS A 357 -1.27 28.77 3.54
CA LYS A 357 -0.92 30.09 4.10
C LYS A 357 0.43 30.59 3.57
N LYS A 358 1.45 29.73 3.50
CA LYS A 358 2.78 30.06 2.96
C LYS A 358 2.72 30.45 1.48
N LEU A 359 1.92 29.76 0.66
CA LEU A 359 1.74 30.09 -0.76
C LEU A 359 1.03 31.44 -0.95
N ILE A 360 0.00 31.72 -0.15
CA ILE A 360 -0.68 33.02 -0.16
C ILE A 360 0.30 34.14 0.19
N GLU A 361 1.13 33.95 1.21
CA GLU A 361 2.12 34.96 1.62
C GLU A 361 3.16 35.21 0.52
N GLN A 362 3.68 34.15 -0.11
CA GLN A 362 4.59 34.26 -1.26
C GLN A 362 3.94 34.99 -2.45
N ALA A 363 2.67 34.70 -2.73
CA ALA A 363 1.91 35.38 -3.78
C ALA A 363 1.73 36.87 -3.48
N LYS A 364 1.42 37.26 -2.22
CA LYS A 364 1.34 38.67 -1.79
C LYS A 364 2.68 39.39 -1.93
N GLN A 365 3.76 38.79 -1.47
CA GLN A 365 5.11 39.35 -1.58
C GLN A 365 5.54 39.56 -3.03
N ARG A 366 5.15 38.63 -3.92
CA ARG A 366 5.41 38.76 -5.36
C ARG A 366 4.52 39.83 -6.00
N MET A 367 3.24 39.90 -5.63
CA MET A 367 2.30 40.91 -6.12
C MET A 367 2.84 42.34 -5.95
N ALA A 368 3.47 42.63 -4.80
CA ALA A 368 4.04 43.94 -4.50
C ALA A 368 5.15 44.36 -5.50
N LYS A 369 5.77 43.40 -6.20
CA LYS A 369 6.85 43.63 -7.16
C LYS A 369 6.38 43.60 -8.62
N LEU A 370 5.12 43.27 -8.88
CA LEU A 370 4.59 43.15 -10.23
C LEU A 370 4.05 44.49 -10.75
N PRO A 371 4.16 44.74 -12.06
CA PRO A 371 3.65 45.95 -12.68
C PRO A 371 2.11 45.97 -12.65
N ASP A 372 1.58 47.17 -12.50
CA ASP A 372 0.14 47.47 -12.52
C ASP A 372 -0.29 47.87 -13.93
N ARG A 373 -0.42 46.88 -14.80
CA ARG A 373 -0.80 47.06 -16.21
C ARG A 373 -1.58 45.86 -16.73
N ALA A 374 -2.20 46.02 -17.89
CA ALA A 374 -2.75 44.90 -18.63
C ALA A 374 -1.62 43.95 -19.12
N PRO A 375 -1.84 42.62 -19.07
CA PRO A 375 -0.88 41.65 -19.59
C PRO A 375 -0.81 41.70 -21.12
N THR A 376 0.37 41.42 -21.68
CA THR A 376 0.54 41.27 -23.13
C THR A 376 -0.11 39.96 -23.61
N PRO A 377 -0.36 39.78 -24.93
CA PRO A 377 -0.92 38.54 -25.46
C PRO A 377 -0.08 37.29 -25.11
N GLU A 378 1.25 37.42 -25.07
CA GLU A 378 2.15 36.33 -24.68
C GLU A 378 2.05 35.99 -23.18
N GLU A 379 1.97 37.03 -22.33
CA GLU A 379 1.78 36.87 -20.87
C GLU A 379 0.41 36.26 -20.55
N GLN A 380 -0.64 36.69 -21.25
CA GLN A 380 -1.99 36.11 -21.13
C GLN A 380 -2.00 34.62 -21.48
N ASN A 381 -1.36 34.24 -22.61
CA ASN A 381 -1.27 32.85 -23.02
C ASN A 381 -0.48 32.00 -22.02
N ALA A 382 0.65 32.51 -21.52
CA ALA A 382 1.46 31.83 -20.51
C ALA A 382 0.68 31.63 -19.20
N MET A 383 -0.08 32.63 -18.77
CA MET A 383 -0.92 32.55 -17.58
C MET A 383 -2.08 31.56 -17.76
N ALA A 384 -2.77 31.61 -18.90
CA ALA A 384 -3.87 30.70 -19.21
C ALA A 384 -3.45 29.23 -19.17
N VAL A 385 -2.30 28.89 -19.76
CA VAL A 385 -1.76 27.52 -19.76
C VAL A 385 -1.46 27.03 -18.34
N ASN A 386 -0.82 27.88 -17.51
CA ASN A 386 -0.46 27.52 -16.13
C ASN A 386 -1.66 27.52 -15.17
N MET A 387 -2.78 28.13 -15.55
CA MET A 387 -4.03 28.07 -14.79
C MET A 387 -4.84 26.79 -15.05
N LEU A 388 -4.62 26.12 -16.19
CA LEU A 388 -5.29 24.87 -16.56
C LEU A 388 -4.56 23.63 -16.04
N ILE A 389 -3.23 23.62 -16.14
CA ILE A 389 -2.36 22.54 -15.63
C ILE A 389 -2.26 22.66 -14.12
#